data_AF-A0A959DKB1-F1
#
_entry.id   AF-A0A959DKB1-F1
#
_cell.length_a   1.000
_cell.length_b   1.000
_cell.length_c   1.000
_cell.angle_alpha   90.00
_cell.angle_beta   90.00
_cell.angle_gamma   90.00
#
_symmetry.space_group_name_H-M   'P 1'
#
loop_
_entity.id
_entity.type
_entity.pdbx_description
1 polymer ?
#
loop_
_entity_poly.entity_id
_entity_poly.type
_entity_poly.pdbx_seq_one_letter_code
_entity_poly.pdbx_strand_id
1 'polypeptide(L)'
;MTNNSNIVKSLAQEAGFLLVGIARAERLDQEAEHLQQWLNQGYQGTMEWMSNHFEKRVDPTKLVPGAKSVVCLAYNYFPGEVHQNPEAPQVAKY
;
A
#
# COMPACT_ATOMS: atom_id res chain seq x y z
N MET A 1 -16.37 0.52 -26.82
CA MET A 1 -16.14 -0.22 -25.56
C MET A 1 -15.50 0.73 -24.57
N THR A 2 -16.09 0.86 -23.39
CA THR A 2 -15.56 1.76 -22.36
C THR A 2 -14.37 1.09 -21.67
N ASN A 3 -13.22 1.76 -21.66
CA ASN A 3 -12.04 1.26 -20.97
C ASN A 3 -12.13 1.65 -19.49
N ASN A 4 -12.61 0.74 -18.64
CA ASN A 4 -12.77 0.97 -17.19
C ASN A 4 -11.47 1.45 -16.53
N SER A 5 -10.31 0.99 -17.00
CA SER A 5 -9.02 1.44 -16.49
C SER A 5 -8.79 2.92 -16.73
N ASN A 6 -9.25 3.46 -17.87
CA ASN A 6 -9.13 4.89 -18.15
C ASN A 6 -10.06 5.71 -17.26
N ILE A 7 -11.30 5.25 -17.05
CA ILE A 7 -12.25 5.92 -16.13
C ILE A 7 -11.66 6.01 -14.72
N VAL A 8 -11.18 4.88 -14.18
CA VAL A 8 -10.60 4.84 -12.83
C VAL A 8 -9.39 5.78 -12.73
N LYS A 9 -8.52 5.80 -13.76
CA LYS A 9 -7.35 6.67 -13.76
C LYS A 9 -7.73 8.15 -13.82
N SER A 10 -8.71 8.54 -14.65
CA SER A 10 -9.21 9.90 -14.71
C SER A 10 -9.83 10.35 -13.39
N LEU A 11 -10.70 9.51 -12.79
CA LEU A 11 -11.30 9.81 -11.48
C LEU A 11 -10.26 9.94 -10.37
N ALA A 12 -9.22 9.11 -10.37
CA ALA A 12 -8.13 9.21 -9.40
C ALA A 12 -7.35 10.52 -9.53
N GLN A 13 -7.08 10.96 -10.76
CA GLN A 13 -6.41 12.24 -11.01
C GLN A 13 -7.31 13.43 -10.61
N GLU A 14 -8.60 13.39 -10.94
CA GLU A 14 -9.57 14.40 -10.53
C GLU A 14 -9.72 14.48 -9.00
N ALA A 15 -9.61 13.35 -8.31
CA ALA A 15 -9.61 13.28 -6.84
C ALA A 15 -8.28 13.76 -6.20
N GLY A 16 -7.27 14.11 -7.00
CA GLY A 16 -5.99 14.65 -6.52
C GLY A 16 -4.93 13.62 -6.15
N PHE A 17 -5.08 12.35 -6.55
CA PHE A 17 -4.01 11.38 -6.39
C PHE A 17 -2.87 11.64 -7.38
N LEU A 18 -1.63 11.57 -6.90
CA LEU A 18 -0.44 11.82 -7.71
C LEU A 18 -0.21 10.67 -8.70
N LEU A 19 -0.38 9.42 -8.26
CA LEU A 19 -0.23 8.23 -9.10
C LEU A 19 -1.39 7.27 -8.88
N VAL A 20 -1.70 6.52 -9.94
CA VAL A 20 -2.70 5.46 -9.93
C VAL A 20 -2.22 4.27 -10.77
N GLY A 21 -2.20 3.10 -10.16
CA GLY A 21 -1.87 1.81 -10.77
C GLY A 21 -3.03 0.82 -10.64
N ILE A 22 -3.14 -0.11 -11.57
CA ILE A 22 -4.12 -1.20 -11.50
C ILE A 22 -3.36 -2.50 -11.72
N ALA A 23 -3.43 -3.40 -10.75
CA ALA A 23 -2.83 -4.73 -10.80
C ALA A 23 -3.93 -5.80 -10.76
N ARG A 24 -3.59 -7.03 -11.17
CA ARG A 24 -4.47 -8.18 -11.02
C ARG A 24 -4.57 -8.56 -9.54
N ALA A 25 -5.76 -8.92 -9.08
CA ALA A 25 -5.94 -9.48 -7.75
C ALA A 25 -5.61 -10.97 -7.81
N GLU A 26 -4.40 -11.32 -7.41
CA GLU A 26 -3.90 -12.70 -7.36
C GLU A 26 -2.89 -12.86 -6.24
N ARG A 27 -2.56 -14.12 -5.94
CA ARG A 27 -1.59 -14.45 -4.91
C ARG A 27 -0.20 -13.95 -5.32
N LEU A 28 0.50 -13.35 -4.38
CA LEU A 28 1.84 -12.79 -4.51
C LEU A 28 2.86 -13.79 -3.95
N ASP A 29 3.23 -14.80 -4.74
CA ASP A 29 4.05 -15.93 -4.26
C ASP A 29 5.46 -15.50 -3.84
N GLN A 30 6.12 -14.64 -4.63
CA GLN A 30 7.46 -14.16 -4.31
C GLN A 30 7.47 -13.32 -3.02
N GLU A 31 6.49 -12.44 -2.88
CA GLU A 31 6.30 -11.60 -1.69
C GLU A 31 5.92 -12.44 -0.47
N ALA A 32 5.18 -13.54 -0.66
CA ALA A 32 4.89 -14.50 0.40
C ALA A 32 6.16 -15.15 0.94
N GLU A 33 7.05 -15.62 0.04
CA GLU A 33 8.34 -16.18 0.45
C GLU A 33 9.20 -15.17 1.20
N HIS A 34 9.31 -13.94 0.68
CA HIS A 34 10.06 -12.87 1.34
C HIS A 34 9.48 -12.55 2.72
N LEU A 35 8.16 -12.41 2.85
CA LEU A 35 7.50 -12.14 4.12
C LEU A 35 7.73 -13.29 5.11
N GLN A 36 7.63 -14.54 4.67
CA GLN A 36 7.86 -15.70 5.51
C GLN A 36 9.31 -15.72 6.03
N GLN A 37 10.29 -15.48 5.15
CA GLN A 37 11.70 -15.41 5.54
C GLN A 37 11.96 -14.26 6.53
N TRP A 38 11.35 -13.10 6.31
CA TRP A 38 11.47 -11.94 7.18
C TRP A 38 10.87 -12.19 8.57
N LEU A 39 9.70 -12.83 8.63
CA LEU A 39 9.05 -13.23 9.88
C LEU A 39 9.85 -14.29 10.66
N ASN A 40 10.42 -15.27 9.94
CA ASN A 40 11.26 -16.31 10.54
C ASN A 40 12.55 -15.75 11.16
N GLN A 41 13.03 -14.61 10.65
CA GLN A 41 14.20 -13.90 11.19
C GLN A 41 13.84 -12.99 12.37
N GLY A 42 12.56 -12.89 12.76
CA GLY A 42 12.12 -12.04 13.86
C GLY A 42 12.19 -10.54 13.57
N TYR A 43 12.27 -10.15 12.29
CA TYR A 43 12.42 -8.75 11.90
C TYR A 43 11.18 -7.88 12.16
N GLN A 44 10.05 -8.49 12.53
CA GLN A 44 8.88 -7.80 13.05
C GLN A 44 9.10 -7.15 14.42
N GLY A 45 10.17 -7.51 15.14
CA GLY A 45 10.41 -7.01 16.50
C GLY A 45 9.21 -7.31 17.39
N THR A 46 8.59 -6.27 17.95
CA THR A 46 7.40 -6.41 18.82
C THR A 46 6.06 -6.41 18.05
N MET A 47 6.09 -6.32 16.72
CA MET A 47 4.88 -6.26 15.88
C MET A 47 4.30 -7.66 15.61
N GLU A 48 3.91 -8.39 16.66
CA GLU A 48 3.38 -9.77 16.55
C GLU A 48 2.22 -9.90 15.55
N TRP A 49 1.41 -8.85 15.42
CA TRP A 49 0.30 -8.79 14.47
C TRP A 49 0.73 -8.90 12.99
N MET A 50 2.01 -8.69 12.67
CA MET A 50 2.56 -8.90 11.33
C MET A 50 2.46 -10.35 10.88
N SER A 51 2.52 -11.31 11.81
CA SER A 51 2.34 -12.73 11.52
C SER A 51 0.87 -13.12 11.33
N ASN A 52 -0.07 -12.31 11.84
CA ASN A 52 -1.49 -12.60 11.76
C ASN A 52 -2.00 -12.57 10.31
N HIS A 53 -2.94 -13.48 10.00
CA HIS A 53 -3.66 -13.53 8.73
C HIS A 53 -2.76 -13.56 7.49
N PHE A 54 -1.62 -14.26 7.56
CA PHE A 54 -0.62 -14.37 6.48
C PHE A 54 -1.25 -14.56 5.10
N GLU A 55 -2.15 -15.55 4.98
CA GLU A 55 -2.83 -15.87 3.72
C GLU A 55 -3.64 -14.71 3.13
N LYS A 56 -4.22 -13.84 3.96
CA LYS A 56 -4.95 -12.64 3.48
C LYS A 56 -4.01 -11.50 3.07
N ARG A 57 -2.76 -11.50 3.56
CA ARG A 57 -1.76 -10.49 3.20
C ARG A 57 -1.16 -10.76 1.82
N VAL A 58 -0.96 -12.03 1.51
CA VAL A 58 -0.32 -12.47 0.26
C VAL A 58 -1.33 -12.77 -0.83
N ASP A 59 -2.62 -12.87 -0.51
CA ASP A 59 -3.68 -13.13 -1.49
C ASP A 59 -4.88 -12.18 -1.27
N PRO A 60 -5.00 -11.10 -2.07
CA PRO A 60 -6.10 -10.14 -1.94
C PRO A 60 -7.47 -10.77 -2.22
N THR A 61 -7.54 -11.89 -2.93
CA THR A 61 -8.81 -12.59 -3.21
C THR A 61 -9.40 -13.26 -1.98
N LYS A 62 -8.56 -13.56 -0.97
CA LYS A 62 -8.98 -14.07 0.34
C LYS A 62 -9.43 -12.95 1.29
N LEU A 63 -8.99 -11.72 1.03
CA LEU A 63 -9.43 -10.54 1.78
C LEU A 63 -10.82 -10.09 1.29
N VAL A 64 -10.99 -9.99 -0.03
CA VAL A 64 -12.26 -9.62 -0.67
C VAL A 64 -12.65 -10.71 -1.69
N PRO A 65 -13.58 -11.61 -1.34
CA PRO A 65 -14.00 -12.68 -2.23
C PRO A 65 -14.49 -12.16 -3.58
N GLY A 66 -13.94 -12.73 -4.66
CA GLY A 66 -14.30 -12.35 -6.03
C GLY A 66 -13.56 -11.14 -6.60
N ALA A 67 -12.66 -10.50 -5.83
CA ALA A 67 -11.81 -9.43 -6.34
C ALA A 67 -11.03 -9.88 -7.59
N LYS A 68 -10.94 -9.00 -8.59
CA LYS A 68 -10.24 -9.24 -9.88
C LYS A 68 -9.07 -8.30 -10.11
N SER A 69 -9.13 -7.11 -9.51
CA SER A 69 -8.09 -6.10 -9.63
C SER A 69 -7.90 -5.38 -8.31
N VAL A 70 -6.70 -4.86 -8.10
CA VAL A 70 -6.36 -3.93 -7.02
C VAL A 70 -6.03 -2.58 -7.65
N VAL A 71 -6.66 -1.51 -7.16
CA VAL A 71 -6.34 -0.14 -7.55
C VAL A 71 -5.41 0.44 -6.49
N CYS A 72 -4.18 0.77 -6.88
CA CYS A 72 -3.17 1.35 -6.01
C CYS A 72 -3.10 2.86 -6.27
N LEU A 73 -3.19 3.65 -5.20
CA LEU A 73 -3.19 5.11 -5.27
C LEU A 73 -2.00 5.64 -4.47
N ALA A 74 -1.32 6.66 -5.00
CA ALA A 74 -0.27 7.37 -4.28
C ALA A 74 -0.68 8.82 -4.07
N TYR A 75 -0.51 9.31 -2.84
CA TYR A 75 -0.75 10.70 -2.48
C TYR A 75 0.53 11.31 -1.92
N ASN A 76 0.86 12.52 -2.37
CA ASN A 76 1.98 13.25 -1.81
C ASN A 76 1.51 14.03 -0.58
N TYR A 77 1.85 13.53 0.61
CA TYR A 77 1.55 14.21 1.88
C TYR A 77 2.69 15.12 2.35
N PHE A 78 3.70 15.41 1.49
CA PHE A 78 4.78 16.32 1.85
C PHE A 78 4.21 17.68 2.26
N PRO A 79 4.44 18.14 3.51
CA PRO A 79 3.81 19.35 4.03
C PRO A 79 4.42 20.65 3.48
N GLY A 80 5.37 20.56 2.55
CA GLY A 80 6.12 21.71 2.04
C GLY A 80 7.23 22.18 3.00
N GLU A 81 7.80 23.34 2.67
CA GLU A 81 8.64 24.09 3.59
C GLU A 81 7.76 24.73 4.67
N VAL A 82 7.77 24.11 5.85
CA VAL A 82 7.17 24.69 7.05
C VAL A 82 8.28 25.43 7.76
N HIS A 83 8.08 26.72 8.06
CA HIS A 83 8.96 27.47 8.93
C HIS A 83 8.90 26.86 10.33
N GLN A 84 9.81 25.93 10.62
CA GLN A 84 9.91 25.31 11.94
C GLN A 84 10.65 26.28 12.87
N ASN A 85 10.13 26.42 14.09
CA ASN A 85 10.86 27.09 15.15
C ASN A 85 12.21 26.37 15.35
N PRO A 86 13.35 27.05 15.23
CA PRO A 86 14.68 26.43 15.42
C PRO A 86 14.87 25.77 16.79
N GLU A 87 14.10 26.17 17.79
CA GLU A 87 14.16 25.59 19.14
C GLU A 87 13.22 24.39 19.32
N ALA A 88 12.37 24.07 18.35
CA ALA A 88 11.44 22.94 18.45
C ALA A 88 12.10 21.60 18.06
N PRO A 89 11.67 20.47 18.67
CA PRO A 89 12.09 19.14 18.23
C PRO A 89 11.67 18.85 16.79
N GLN A 90 12.52 18.09 16.08
CA GLN A 90 12.18 17.61 14.74
C GLN A 90 11.25 16.40 14.82
N VAL A 91 10.14 16.47 14.08
CA VAL A 91 9.18 15.38 13.90
C VAL A 91 9.34 14.82 12.50
N ALA A 92 9.43 13.49 12.39
CA ALA A 92 9.51 12.80 11.11
C ALA A 92 8.28 13.10 10.25
N LYS A 93 8.52 13.33 8.96
CA LYS A 93 7.48 13.53 7.95
C LYS A 93 7.32 12.22 7.18
N TYR A 94 6.06 11.82 7.06
CA TYR A 94 5.42 10.58 6.59
C TYR A 94 5.90 9.86 5.36
#